data_AF-A0AAZ1XP35-F1
#
_entry.id   AF-A0AAZ1XP35-F1
#
_cell.length_a   1.000
_cell.length_b   1.000
_cell.length_c   1.000
_cell.angle_alpha   90.00
_cell.angle_beta   90.00
_cell.angle_gamma   90.00
#
_symmetry.space_group_name_H-M   'P 1'
#
loop_
_entity.id
_entity.type
_entity.pdbx_description
1 polymer ?
#
loop_
_entity_poly.entity_id
_entity_poly.type
_entity_poly.pdbx_seq_one_letter_code
_entity_poly.pdbx_strand_id
1 'polypeptide(L)'
;MEIRAGDIRVLINVLLISVTVAEFSDSQTHNPGFPEVVPNRQQFFELESIAISCEGLNGLTGWRVMKKINGDIRTCAPTWDRATGPCNISNAYPKTDSGEYWCEMGRTQRSNTVNITVTDGPVILESPAYPLLEGDNVTLLCKKKHAHPNFTAEFYKNGAFIGIGSTGKMMNPIVSKSDEGFYKCSISKTEESPESWLAVGRADDPPEVLRLDLYLVFGTGFCVLMVIILLLLAGVFQHQKHQQTIRRHIEETSLTPTGASMTEYAQVTHTLITRSKVDESS
;
A
#
# COMPACT_ATOMS: atom_id res chain seq x y z
N MET A 1 -23.35 -36.60 18.77
CA MET A 1 -22.83 -35.23 18.65
C MET A 1 -23.24 -34.74 17.26
N GLU A 2 -24.45 -34.19 17.15
CA GLU A 2 -24.96 -33.67 15.87
C GLU A 2 -24.44 -32.24 15.70
N ILE A 3 -23.50 -32.07 14.77
CA ILE A 3 -23.06 -30.74 14.32
C ILE A 3 -24.27 -30.11 13.63
N ARG A 4 -24.90 -29.12 14.26
CA ARG A 4 -26.09 -28.46 13.71
C ARG A 4 -25.69 -27.75 12.42
N ALA A 5 -26.51 -27.84 11.38
CA ALA A 5 -26.29 -27.22 10.07
C ALA A 5 -25.99 -25.70 10.12
N GLY A 6 -26.33 -25.03 11.23
CA GLY A 6 -25.95 -23.63 11.49
C GLY A 6 -24.43 -23.42 11.66
N ASP A 7 -23.72 -24.34 12.32
CA ASP A 7 -22.28 -24.21 12.58
C ASP A 7 -21.48 -24.37 11.27
N ILE A 8 -21.93 -25.26 10.39
CA ILE A 8 -21.33 -25.48 9.07
C ILE A 8 -21.53 -24.24 8.17
N ARG A 9 -22.71 -23.61 8.21
CA ARG A 9 -22.97 -22.36 7.47
C ARG A 9 -22.09 -21.21 7.94
N VAL A 10 -21.87 -21.07 9.24
CA VAL A 10 -20.98 -20.04 9.79
C VAL A 10 -19.54 -20.29 9.34
N LEU A 11 -19.06 -21.53 9.42
CA LEU A 11 -17.70 -21.88 9.00
C LEU A 11 -17.47 -21.61 7.50
N ILE A 12 -18.43 -21.96 6.65
CA ILE A 12 -18.37 -21.70 5.20
C ILE A 12 -18.34 -20.20 4.92
N ASN A 13 -19.18 -19.40 5.61
CA ASN A 13 -19.16 -17.95 5.42
C ASN A 13 -17.83 -17.32 5.88
N VAL A 14 -17.26 -17.79 6.98
CA VAL A 14 -15.94 -17.34 7.46
C VAL A 14 -14.84 -17.71 6.46
N LEU A 15 -14.87 -18.94 5.92
CA LEU A 15 -13.92 -19.40 4.90
C LEU A 15 -14.04 -18.57 3.62
N LEU A 16 -15.25 -18.32 3.13
CA LEU A 16 -15.48 -17.49 1.95
C LEU A 16 -14.99 -16.06 2.16
N ILE A 17 -15.24 -15.46 3.34
CA ILE A 17 -14.72 -14.14 3.68
C ILE A 17 -13.18 -14.16 3.68
N SER A 18 -12.56 -15.17 4.30
CA SER A 18 -11.09 -15.27 4.33
C SER A 18 -10.46 -15.46 2.95
N VAL A 19 -11.11 -16.21 2.04
CA VAL A 19 -10.65 -16.38 0.65
C VAL A 19 -10.77 -15.06 -0.12
N THR A 20 -11.91 -14.36 -0.01
CA THR A 20 -12.08 -13.05 -0.67
C THR A 20 -11.09 -12.00 -0.17
N VAL A 21 -10.67 -12.08 1.09
CA VAL A 21 -9.70 -11.16 1.69
C VAL A 21 -8.26 -11.53 1.29
N ALA A 22 -7.94 -12.82 1.17
CA ALA A 22 -6.65 -13.27 0.65
C ALA A 22 -6.44 -12.85 -0.83
N GLU A 23 -7.48 -12.99 -1.66
CA GLU A 23 -7.46 -12.52 -3.06
C GLU A 23 -7.31 -10.99 -3.17
N PHE A 24 -7.88 -10.24 -2.21
CA PHE A 24 -7.72 -8.78 -2.14
C PHE A 24 -6.32 -8.35 -1.68
N SER A 25 -5.68 -9.12 -0.79
CA SER A 25 -4.32 -8.86 -0.31
C SER A 25 -3.27 -9.07 -1.41
N ASP A 26 -3.43 -10.11 -2.23
CA ASP A 26 -2.50 -10.42 -3.33
C ASP A 26 -2.54 -9.36 -4.46
N SER A 27 -3.66 -8.62 -4.57
CA SER A 27 -3.84 -7.55 -5.56
C SER A 27 -3.12 -6.23 -5.22
N GLN A 28 -2.60 -6.03 -4.00
CA GLN A 28 -2.07 -4.72 -3.55
C GLN A 28 -0.56 -4.69 -3.23
N THR A 29 0.19 -5.73 -3.61
CA THR A 29 1.62 -5.88 -3.26
C THR A 29 2.60 -5.15 -4.20
N HIS A 30 2.14 -4.21 -5.04
CA HIS A 30 3.03 -3.54 -5.99
C HIS A 30 3.24 -2.07 -5.60
N ASN A 31 4.39 -1.74 -5.01
CA ASN A 31 4.91 -0.37 -5.10
C ASN A 31 5.18 -0.14 -6.60
N PRO A 32 4.39 0.69 -7.29
CA PRO A 32 4.32 0.62 -8.73
C PRO A 32 5.50 1.31 -9.43
N GLY A 33 6.51 1.73 -8.63
CA GLY A 33 7.78 2.32 -9.05
C GLY A 33 7.60 3.57 -9.90
N PHE A 34 8.71 4.14 -10.37
CA PHE A 34 8.70 5.29 -11.29
C PHE A 34 9.27 4.86 -12.64
N PRO A 35 8.80 5.46 -13.75
CA PRO A 35 9.49 5.37 -15.03
C PRO A 35 10.93 5.87 -14.89
N GLU A 36 11.86 5.16 -15.52
CA GLU A 36 13.23 5.61 -15.63
C GLU A 36 13.32 6.72 -16.67
N VAL A 37 13.98 7.83 -16.34
CA VAL A 37 14.20 8.97 -17.25
C VAL A 37 15.69 9.11 -17.50
N VAL A 38 16.09 9.14 -18.76
CA VAL A 38 17.49 9.25 -19.18
C VAL A 38 17.66 10.49 -20.08
N PRO A 39 18.55 11.43 -19.71
CA PRO A 39 19.25 11.54 -18.41
C PRO A 39 18.28 11.77 -17.23
N ASN A 40 18.68 11.36 -16.02
CA ASN A 40 17.86 11.48 -14.80
C ASN A 40 17.73 12.94 -14.34
N ARG A 41 16.84 13.68 -15.02
CA ARG A 41 16.46 15.04 -14.66
C ARG A 41 15.04 15.38 -15.11
N GLN A 42 14.42 16.38 -14.47
CA GLN A 42 13.06 16.84 -14.80
C GLN A 42 13.01 17.88 -15.92
N GLN A 43 14.07 18.67 -16.10
CA GLN A 43 14.09 19.78 -17.06
C GLN A 43 15.02 19.50 -18.23
N PHE A 44 14.60 19.92 -19.42
CA PHE A 44 15.33 19.75 -20.68
C PHE A 44 15.25 21.02 -21.51
N PHE A 45 16.31 21.29 -22.27
CA PHE A 45 16.25 22.31 -23.31
C PHE A 45 15.50 21.78 -24.53
N GLU A 46 14.88 22.69 -25.27
CA GLU A 46 14.37 22.39 -26.61
C GLU A 46 15.45 21.74 -27.47
N LEU A 47 15.05 20.72 -28.24
CA LEU A 47 15.89 19.88 -29.11
C LEU A 47 16.80 18.88 -28.37
N GLU A 48 16.75 18.77 -27.04
CA GLU A 48 17.41 17.68 -26.34
C GLU A 48 16.68 16.35 -26.53
N SER A 49 17.45 15.25 -26.41
CA SER A 49 16.91 13.90 -26.42
C SER A 49 16.50 13.46 -25.02
N ILE A 50 15.36 12.79 -24.91
CA ILE A 50 14.82 12.23 -23.66
C ILE A 50 14.44 10.77 -23.93
N ALA A 51 14.89 9.85 -23.08
CA ALA A 51 14.40 8.48 -23.08
C ALA A 51 13.66 8.19 -21.78
N ILE A 52 12.44 7.66 -21.89
CA ILE A 52 11.62 7.28 -20.74
C ILE A 52 11.31 5.79 -20.85
N SER A 53 11.68 5.00 -19.84
CA SER A 53 11.57 3.55 -19.87
C SER A 53 10.78 3.00 -18.69
N CYS A 54 10.14 1.85 -18.91
CA CYS A 54 9.47 1.08 -17.86
C CYS A 54 10.30 -0.15 -17.42
N GLU A 55 11.53 -0.30 -17.91
CA GLU A 55 12.37 -1.49 -17.68
C GLU A 55 12.71 -1.71 -16.19
N GLY A 56 12.63 -0.67 -15.35
CA GLY A 56 12.74 -0.77 -13.88
C GLY A 56 11.50 -1.31 -13.14
N LEU A 57 10.40 -1.59 -13.84
CA LEU A 57 9.11 -2.05 -13.25
C LEU A 57 8.86 -3.54 -13.46
N ASN A 58 9.83 -4.37 -13.09
CA ASN A 58 9.82 -5.83 -13.20
C ASN A 58 9.92 -6.42 -14.61
N GLY A 59 10.46 -5.68 -15.61
CA GLY A 59 10.90 -6.26 -16.90
C GLY A 59 9.87 -7.06 -17.70
N LEU A 60 8.58 -6.96 -17.36
CA LEU A 60 7.53 -7.73 -18.00
C LEU A 60 7.15 -7.10 -19.33
N THR A 61 7.07 -7.94 -20.36
CA THR A 61 6.55 -7.60 -21.68
C THR A 61 5.11 -7.09 -21.56
N GLY A 62 4.91 -5.79 -21.77
CA GLY A 62 3.55 -5.21 -21.82
C GLY A 62 3.36 -3.85 -21.17
N TRP A 63 4.36 -3.34 -20.42
CA TRP A 63 4.36 -1.95 -19.98
C TRP A 63 4.51 -0.99 -21.17
N ARG A 64 3.73 0.08 -21.13
CA ARG A 64 3.72 1.15 -22.14
C ARG A 64 3.92 2.48 -21.47
N VAL A 65 4.75 3.32 -22.07
CA VAL A 65 4.89 4.71 -21.63
C VAL A 65 3.69 5.52 -22.13
N MET A 66 2.99 6.09 -21.16
CA MET A 66 1.88 7.01 -21.34
C MET A 66 2.36 8.43 -21.06
N LYS A 67 1.81 9.40 -21.79
CA LYS A 67 2.09 10.81 -21.57
C LYS A 67 0.81 11.63 -21.54
N LYS A 68 0.72 12.59 -20.64
CA LYS A 68 -0.35 13.59 -20.56
C LYS A 68 0.22 14.97 -20.78
N ILE A 69 -0.22 15.60 -21.86
CA ILE A 69 0.24 16.92 -22.29
C ILE A 69 -1.00 17.80 -22.43
N ASN A 70 -1.04 18.91 -21.71
CA ASN A 70 -2.20 19.82 -21.71
C ASN A 70 -3.55 19.14 -21.42
N GLY A 71 -3.55 18.06 -20.63
CA GLY A 71 -4.75 17.27 -20.32
C GLY A 71 -5.01 16.10 -21.27
N ASP A 72 -4.39 16.08 -22.45
CA ASP A 72 -4.55 15.01 -23.44
C ASP A 72 -3.63 13.83 -23.12
N ILE A 73 -4.25 12.69 -22.81
CA ILE A 73 -3.55 11.43 -22.54
C ILE A 73 -3.32 10.68 -23.86
N ARG A 74 -2.07 10.31 -24.13
CA ARG A 74 -1.68 9.54 -25.30
C ARG A 74 -0.57 8.55 -24.96
N THR A 75 -0.48 7.47 -25.72
CA THR A 75 0.69 6.60 -25.72
C THR A 75 1.86 7.30 -26.40
N CYS A 76 3.10 6.96 -26.03
CA CYS A 76 4.27 7.49 -26.73
C CYS A 76 4.35 7.04 -28.20
N ALA A 77 3.88 5.83 -28.51
CA ALA A 77 3.71 5.39 -29.90
C ALA A 77 2.28 5.63 -30.39
N PRO A 78 2.08 5.82 -31.71
CA PRO A 78 0.75 6.07 -32.28
C PRO A 78 -0.20 4.87 -32.19
N THR A 79 0.32 3.65 -32.04
CA THR A 79 -0.48 2.41 -31.93
C THR A 79 -0.04 1.58 -30.74
N TRP A 80 -1.00 0.86 -30.14
CA TRP A 80 -0.84 0.12 -28.89
C TRP A 80 0.16 -1.05 -28.96
N ASP A 81 0.26 -1.70 -30.12
CA ASP A 81 1.21 -2.77 -30.45
C ASP A 81 2.66 -2.25 -30.52
N ARG A 82 2.84 -1.01 -31.00
CA ARG A 82 4.14 -0.34 -31.12
C ARG A 82 4.54 0.49 -29.90
N ALA A 83 3.67 0.60 -28.91
CA ALA A 83 3.90 1.34 -27.66
C ALA A 83 4.73 0.56 -26.63
N THR A 84 5.20 -0.63 -27.01
CA THR A 84 6.04 -1.49 -26.17
C THR A 84 7.49 -1.03 -26.26
N GLY A 85 8.12 -0.75 -25.11
CA GLY A 85 9.51 -0.29 -25.04
C GLY A 85 9.65 1.17 -24.57
N PRO A 86 10.88 1.72 -24.58
CA PRO A 86 11.14 3.07 -24.11
C PRO A 86 10.57 4.12 -25.08
N CYS A 87 10.06 5.21 -24.51
CA CYS A 87 9.67 6.40 -25.22
C CYS A 87 10.91 7.26 -25.51
N ASN A 88 11.39 7.19 -26.75
CA ASN A 88 12.54 7.96 -27.20
C ASN A 88 12.08 9.23 -27.94
N ILE A 89 12.33 10.38 -27.33
CA ILE A 89 12.10 11.69 -27.90
C ILE A 89 13.46 12.19 -28.38
N SER A 90 13.67 12.28 -29.70
CA SER A 90 14.97 12.72 -30.24
C SER A 90 15.15 14.24 -30.16
N ASN A 91 14.08 14.99 -30.44
CA ASN A 91 14.05 16.45 -30.37
C ASN A 91 12.83 16.86 -29.53
N ALA A 92 13.06 17.20 -28.27
CA ALA A 92 11.98 17.61 -27.37
C ALA A 92 11.50 19.04 -27.66
N TYR A 93 10.18 19.26 -27.64
CA TYR A 93 9.59 20.60 -27.79
C TYR A 93 8.69 20.98 -26.60
N PRO A 94 8.74 22.25 -26.14
CA PRO A 94 7.96 22.71 -24.98
C PRO A 94 6.47 22.34 -25.01
N LYS A 95 5.82 22.49 -26.18
CA LYS A 95 4.37 22.31 -26.32
C LYS A 95 3.92 20.85 -26.44
N THR A 96 4.80 19.95 -26.88
CA THR A 96 4.42 18.56 -27.23
C THR A 96 5.03 17.51 -26.32
N ASP A 97 6.02 17.87 -25.52
CA ASP A 97 6.79 16.94 -24.71
C ASP A 97 6.97 17.39 -23.25
N SER A 98 6.44 18.56 -22.87
CA SER A 98 6.28 18.90 -21.45
C SER A 98 4.99 18.30 -20.91
N GLY A 99 5.07 17.62 -19.78
CA GLY A 99 3.90 17.01 -19.16
C GLY A 99 4.23 15.87 -18.21
N GLU A 100 3.19 15.09 -17.91
CA GLU A 100 3.24 13.96 -16.99
C GLU A 100 3.50 12.67 -17.76
N TYR A 101 4.40 11.82 -17.26
CA TYR A 101 4.75 10.54 -17.86
C TYR A 101 4.65 9.42 -16.84
N TRP A 102 4.10 8.27 -17.25
CA TRP A 102 3.96 7.08 -16.42
C TRP A 102 3.91 5.83 -17.29
N CYS A 103 3.99 4.67 -16.67
CA CYS A 103 3.88 3.37 -17.31
C CYS A 103 2.52 2.73 -17.01
N GLU A 104 1.89 2.12 -18.01
CA GLU A 104 0.68 1.32 -17.84
C GLU A 104 0.87 -0.09 -18.41
N MET A 105 0.40 -1.10 -17.67
CA MET A 105 0.27 -2.48 -18.12
C MET A 105 -1.19 -2.90 -18.08
N GLY A 106 -1.77 -3.15 -19.25
CA GLY A 106 -3.21 -3.45 -19.37
C GLY A 106 -4.08 -2.26 -18.96
N ARG A 107 -5.20 -2.52 -18.28
CA ARG A 107 -6.14 -1.48 -17.78
C ARG A 107 -6.09 -1.26 -16.27
N THR A 108 -5.31 -2.05 -15.55
CA THR A 108 -5.37 -2.16 -14.09
C THR A 108 -4.07 -1.78 -13.40
N GLN A 109 -2.91 -1.91 -14.06
CA GLN A 109 -1.62 -1.56 -13.47
C GLN A 109 -1.08 -0.25 -14.05
N ARG A 110 -0.67 0.65 -13.15
CA ARG A 110 -0.15 1.98 -13.46
C ARG A 110 0.99 2.33 -12.51
N SER A 111 2.11 2.81 -13.04
CA SER A 111 3.24 3.30 -12.25
C SER A 111 2.96 4.64 -11.58
N ASN A 112 3.88 5.07 -10.71
CA ASN A 112 3.94 6.47 -10.32
C ASN A 112 4.27 7.36 -11.53
N THR A 113 4.08 8.66 -11.36
CA THR A 113 4.21 9.65 -12.43
C THR A 113 5.47 10.48 -12.24
N VAL A 114 6.18 10.77 -13.34
CA VAL A 114 7.28 11.74 -13.40
C VAL A 114 6.86 12.95 -14.23
N ASN A 115 7.37 14.13 -13.88
CA ASN A 115 7.08 15.38 -14.57
C ASN A 115 8.28 15.81 -15.40
N ILE A 116 8.04 16.09 -16.68
CA ILE A 116 9.06 16.56 -17.62
C ILE A 116 8.69 17.96 -18.07
N THR A 117 9.66 18.88 -17.99
CA THR A 117 9.53 20.25 -18.45
C THR A 117 10.57 20.49 -19.55
N VAL A 118 10.09 20.78 -20.75
CA VAL A 118 10.92 21.19 -21.88
C VAL A 118 10.79 22.69 -22.05
N THR A 119 11.91 23.41 -22.09
CA THR A 119 11.94 24.88 -22.17
C THR A 119 12.77 25.36 -23.36
N ASP A 120 12.30 26.42 -24.01
CA ASP A 120 13.06 27.22 -24.98
C ASP A 120 13.93 28.29 -24.28
N GLY A 121 13.79 28.43 -22.96
CA GLY A 121 14.54 29.35 -22.11
C GLY A 121 16.04 29.06 -22.05
N PRO A 122 16.82 30.05 -21.55
CA PRO A 122 18.28 29.96 -21.53
C PRO A 122 18.83 29.09 -20.40
N VAL A 123 18.03 28.74 -19.39
CA VAL A 123 18.49 28.08 -18.17
C VAL A 123 17.55 26.93 -17.77
N ILE A 124 18.13 25.83 -17.29
CA ILE A 124 17.42 24.72 -16.65
C ILE A 124 18.06 24.36 -15.31
N LEU A 125 17.24 23.79 -14.43
CA LEU A 125 17.68 23.11 -13.21
C LEU A 125 17.69 21.60 -13.45
N GLU A 126 18.85 20.96 -13.31
CA GLU A 126 18.95 19.51 -13.21
C GLU A 126 18.62 19.07 -11.79
N SER A 127 17.37 18.66 -11.58
CA SER A 127 16.87 17.95 -10.40
C SER A 127 16.42 16.54 -10.80
N PRO A 128 16.64 15.49 -9.96
CA PRO A 128 16.25 14.11 -10.26
C PRO A 128 14.78 13.97 -10.67
N ALA A 129 14.48 13.05 -11.59
CA ALA A 129 13.14 12.86 -12.15
C ALA A 129 12.15 12.16 -11.20
N TYR A 130 12.66 11.40 -10.25
CA TYR A 130 11.88 10.62 -9.28
C TYR A 130 12.30 10.99 -7.84
N PRO A 131 11.46 10.67 -6.83
CA PRO A 131 11.73 11.01 -5.44
C PRO A 131 13.06 10.42 -4.94
N LEU A 132 13.73 11.19 -4.10
CA LEU A 132 14.91 10.75 -3.35
C LEU A 132 14.47 10.13 -2.02
N LEU A 133 15.33 9.33 -1.42
CA LEU A 133 15.15 8.84 -0.06
C LEU A 133 15.89 9.75 0.93
N GLU A 134 15.37 9.86 2.15
CA GLU A 134 16.13 10.48 3.25
C GLU A 134 17.50 9.79 3.40
N GLY A 135 18.56 10.59 3.46
CA GLY A 135 19.95 10.12 3.49
C GLY A 135 20.64 10.07 2.13
N ASP A 136 19.91 10.18 1.01
CA ASP A 136 20.52 10.28 -0.32
C ASP A 136 21.37 11.54 -0.45
N ASN A 137 22.36 11.48 -1.34
CA ASN A 137 23.18 12.62 -1.70
C ASN A 137 22.78 13.12 -3.09
N VAL A 138 22.42 14.40 -3.19
CA VAL A 138 22.00 15.03 -4.44
C VAL A 138 22.79 16.30 -4.69
N THR A 139 23.13 16.52 -5.95
CA THR A 139 23.67 17.79 -6.43
C THR A 139 22.68 18.42 -7.38
N LEU A 140 22.19 19.60 -7.05
CA LEU A 140 21.39 20.40 -7.97
C LEU A 140 22.35 21.17 -8.89
N LEU A 141 22.16 21.04 -10.21
CA LEU A 141 22.98 21.72 -11.20
C LEU A 141 22.14 22.70 -12.01
N CYS A 142 22.53 23.97 -11.98
CA CYS A 142 22.02 24.99 -12.87
C CYS A 142 22.81 24.97 -14.17
N LYS A 143 22.14 24.83 -15.31
CA LYS A 143 22.77 24.82 -16.64
C LYS A 143 22.27 25.96 -17.48
N LYS A 144 23.20 26.61 -18.19
CA LYS A 144 22.89 27.59 -19.22
C LYS A 144 23.08 26.99 -20.60
N LYS A 145 22.13 27.25 -21.49
CA LYS A 145 22.12 26.79 -22.88
C LYS A 145 23.40 27.25 -23.58
N HIS A 146 24.10 26.32 -24.22
CA HIS A 146 25.35 26.56 -24.97
C HIS A 146 26.51 27.19 -24.16
N ALA A 147 26.50 27.12 -22.83
CA ALA A 147 27.55 27.68 -22.00
C ALA A 147 28.31 26.60 -21.21
N HIS A 148 29.61 26.80 -21.05
CA HIS A 148 30.41 26.05 -20.10
C HIS A 148 30.08 26.53 -18.68
N PRO A 149 30.25 25.69 -17.64
CA PRO A 149 29.85 26.00 -16.27
C PRO A 149 30.82 26.99 -15.59
N ASN A 150 31.19 28.10 -16.24
CA ASN A 150 32.08 29.12 -15.68
C ASN A 150 31.26 30.31 -15.16
N PHE A 151 30.11 30.05 -14.57
CA PHE A 151 29.20 31.06 -14.03
C PHE A 151 28.76 30.70 -12.62
N THR A 152 28.30 31.73 -11.92
CA THR A 152 27.70 31.61 -10.59
C THR A 152 26.18 31.57 -10.74
N ALA A 153 25.52 30.68 -10.01
CA ALA A 153 24.07 30.57 -10.01
C ALA A 153 23.51 30.76 -8.60
N GLU A 154 22.40 31.48 -8.49
CA GLU A 154 21.61 31.59 -7.26
C GLU A 154 20.53 30.51 -7.27
N PHE A 155 20.33 29.83 -6.14
CA PHE A 155 19.34 28.77 -5.99
C PHE A 155 18.22 29.21 -5.07
N TYR A 156 17.01 28.79 -5.41
CA TYR A 156 15.79 29.12 -4.70
C TYR A 156 15.00 27.86 -4.40
N LYS A 157 14.37 27.84 -3.23
CA LYS A 157 13.42 26.82 -2.80
C LYS A 157 12.14 27.47 -2.31
N ASN A 158 11.00 27.08 -2.86
CA ASN A 158 9.69 27.64 -2.54
C ASN A 158 9.70 29.19 -2.61
N GLY A 159 10.39 29.74 -3.61
CA GLY A 159 10.61 31.17 -3.80
C GLY A 159 11.66 31.82 -2.88
N ALA A 160 12.15 31.15 -1.83
CA ALA A 160 13.17 31.67 -0.93
C ALA A 160 14.58 31.36 -1.43
N PHE A 161 15.48 32.32 -1.35
CA PHE A 161 16.91 32.14 -1.67
C PHE A 161 17.57 31.18 -0.67
N ILE A 162 18.26 30.16 -1.17
CA ILE A 162 18.92 29.14 -0.33
C ILE A 162 20.44 29.12 -0.47
N GLY A 163 21.01 29.76 -1.48
CA GLY A 163 22.45 29.84 -1.63
C GLY A 163 22.94 30.14 -3.04
N ILE A 164 24.27 30.19 -3.16
CA ILE A 164 25.00 30.44 -4.39
C ILE A 164 25.87 29.24 -4.71
N GLY A 165 25.73 28.70 -5.93
CA GLY A 165 26.58 27.65 -6.45
C GLY A 165 27.66 28.20 -7.39
N SER A 166 28.93 27.92 -7.08
CA SER A 166 30.01 28.11 -8.04
C SER A 166 29.91 27.07 -9.15
N THR A 167 30.28 27.45 -10.38
CA THR A 167 30.24 26.53 -11.54
C THR A 167 28.82 25.98 -11.80
N GLY A 168 27.80 26.76 -11.40
CA GLY A 168 26.39 26.37 -11.47
C GLY A 168 25.99 25.21 -10.55
N LYS A 169 26.84 24.72 -9.64
CA LYS A 169 26.55 23.56 -8.78
C LYS A 169 26.23 23.97 -7.36
N MET A 170 25.15 23.43 -6.80
CA MET A 170 24.87 23.48 -5.37
C MET A 170 24.73 22.05 -4.82
N MET A 171 25.52 21.74 -3.81
CA MET A 171 25.54 20.42 -3.18
C MET A 171 24.75 20.47 -1.87
N ASN A 172 23.80 19.56 -1.71
CA ASN A 172 23.14 19.29 -0.43
C ASN A 172 23.51 17.85 -0.04
N PRO A 173 24.56 17.66 0.81
CA PRO A 173 25.22 16.36 0.91
C PRO A 173 24.37 15.26 1.57
N ILE A 174 23.29 15.63 2.29
CA ILE A 174 22.39 14.68 2.96
C ILE A 174 20.97 15.22 2.86
N VAL A 175 20.13 14.54 2.07
CA VAL A 175 18.73 14.89 1.88
C VAL A 175 17.91 14.48 3.09
N SER A 176 17.03 15.36 3.54
CA SER A 176 16.04 15.14 4.59
C SER A 176 14.63 15.43 4.09
N LYS A 177 13.57 15.02 4.81
CA LYS A 177 12.20 15.39 4.40
C LYS A 177 12.00 16.91 4.32
N SER A 178 12.74 17.68 5.12
CA SER A 178 12.68 19.14 5.07
C SER A 178 13.19 19.72 3.76
N ASP A 179 13.96 18.96 2.97
CA ASP A 179 14.48 19.35 1.65
C ASP A 179 13.45 19.22 0.53
N GLU A 180 12.28 18.63 0.77
CA GLU A 180 11.21 18.59 -0.22
C GLU A 180 10.69 20.01 -0.58
N GLY A 181 10.41 20.27 -1.85
CA GLY A 181 9.90 21.56 -2.30
C GLY A 181 10.07 21.86 -3.79
N PHE A 182 9.61 23.04 -4.21
CA PHE A 182 9.84 23.57 -5.55
C PHE A 182 11.20 24.28 -5.62
N TYR A 183 12.06 23.85 -6.53
CA TYR A 183 13.38 24.42 -6.74
C TYR A 183 13.50 25.10 -8.10
N LYS A 184 14.24 26.21 -8.14
CA LYS A 184 14.71 26.84 -9.38
C LYS A 184 16.10 27.45 -9.17
N CYS A 185 16.78 27.76 -10.27
CA CYS A 185 18.01 28.52 -10.24
C CYS A 185 17.94 29.76 -11.13
N SER A 186 18.79 30.74 -10.85
CA SER A 186 18.92 31.98 -11.61
C SER A 186 20.39 32.29 -11.89
N ILE A 187 20.67 32.76 -13.10
CA ILE A 187 21.99 33.27 -13.51
C ILE A 187 21.86 34.77 -13.72
N SER A 188 22.74 35.53 -13.08
CA SER A 188 22.79 36.99 -13.20
C SER A 188 21.44 37.69 -12.92
N LYS A 189 20.58 37.08 -12.07
CA LYS A 189 19.26 37.59 -11.64
C LYS A 189 18.26 37.88 -12.76
N THR A 190 18.52 37.41 -13.97
CA THR A 190 17.73 37.75 -15.18
C THR A 190 17.32 36.51 -15.94
N GLU A 191 18.13 35.46 -15.89
CA GLU A 191 17.86 34.19 -16.57
C GLU A 191 17.50 33.14 -15.52
N GLU A 192 16.21 32.82 -15.39
CA GLU A 192 15.70 31.83 -14.45
C GLU A 192 15.36 30.50 -15.13
N SER A 193 15.58 29.39 -14.42
CA SER A 193 15.00 28.11 -14.80
C SER A 193 13.51 28.05 -14.46
N PRO A 194 12.74 27.17 -15.13
CA PRO A 194 11.46 26.70 -14.59
C PRO A 194 11.61 26.16 -13.15
N GLU A 195 10.50 26.01 -12.44
CA GLU A 195 10.47 25.31 -11.14
C GLU A 195 10.31 23.79 -11.32
N SER A 196 11.05 23.02 -10.52
CA SER A 196 10.93 21.56 -10.42
C SER A 196 10.59 21.14 -9.00
N TRP A 197 9.69 20.17 -8.84
CA TRP A 197 9.40 19.60 -7.53
C TRP A 197 10.42 18.53 -7.16
N LEU A 198 11.17 18.73 -6.08
CA LEU A 198 12.04 17.72 -5.49
C LEU A 198 11.28 16.99 -4.39
N ALA A 199 10.87 15.75 -4.65
CA ALA A 199 10.18 14.91 -3.67
C ALA A 199 11.20 14.13 -2.82
N VAL A 200 10.90 13.98 -1.52
CA VAL A 200 11.72 13.20 -0.59
C VAL A 200 10.84 12.19 0.15
N GLY A 201 11.05 10.91 -0.10
CA GLY A 201 10.38 9.80 0.58
C GLY A 201 11.15 9.32 1.81
N ARG A 202 10.43 8.66 2.72
CA ARG A 202 11.05 7.87 3.80
C ARG A 202 11.16 6.43 3.35
N ALA A 203 12.30 5.81 3.61
CA ALA A 203 12.45 4.36 3.44
C ALA A 203 11.49 3.57 4.35
N ASP A 204 11.04 4.20 5.44
CA ASP A 204 10.22 3.62 6.51
C ASP A 204 8.73 3.98 6.45
N ASP A 205 8.18 4.51 5.36
CA ASP A 205 6.71 4.52 5.27
C ASP A 205 6.26 3.06 5.12
N PRO A 206 5.69 2.45 6.18
CA PRO A 206 5.19 1.10 6.02
C PRO A 206 4.07 1.21 4.97
N PRO A 207 4.06 0.33 3.95
CA PRO A 207 2.97 0.35 2.99
C PRO A 207 1.65 0.29 3.79
N GLU A 208 0.62 1.05 3.39
CA GLU A 208 -0.67 1.17 4.12
C GLU A 208 -1.27 -0.20 4.52
N VAL A 209 -0.83 -1.27 3.85
CA VAL A 209 -1.07 -2.68 4.17
C VAL A 209 -0.63 -3.12 5.57
N LEU A 210 0.47 -2.64 6.15
CA LEU A 210 0.85 -3.00 7.55
C LEU A 210 -0.17 -2.47 8.57
N ARG A 211 -0.81 -1.34 8.26
CA ARG A 211 -1.93 -0.81 9.03
C ARG A 211 -3.18 -1.67 8.84
N LEU A 212 -3.45 -2.09 7.62
CA LEU A 212 -4.61 -2.91 7.29
C LEU A 212 -4.49 -4.33 7.84
N ASP A 213 -3.32 -4.96 7.78
CA ASP A 213 -3.02 -6.27 8.34
C ASP A 213 -3.18 -6.29 9.85
N LEU A 214 -2.73 -5.24 10.54
CA LEU A 214 -2.93 -5.11 11.98
C LEU A 214 -4.43 -5.00 12.32
N TYR A 215 -5.18 -4.18 11.58
CA TYR A 215 -6.63 -4.08 11.73
C TYR A 215 -7.35 -5.39 11.38
N LEU A 216 -6.87 -6.14 10.40
CA LEU A 216 -7.44 -7.41 9.98
C LEU A 216 -7.15 -8.52 10.98
N VAL A 217 -5.94 -8.58 11.55
CA VAL A 217 -5.57 -9.52 12.62
C VAL A 217 -6.38 -9.24 13.89
N PHE A 218 -6.51 -7.97 14.28
CA PHE A 218 -7.34 -7.60 15.43
C PHE A 218 -8.83 -7.81 15.15
N GLY A 219 -9.30 -7.48 13.95
CA GLY A 219 -10.69 -7.66 13.53
C GLY A 219 -11.11 -9.13 13.47
N THR A 220 -10.31 -9.98 12.83
CA THR A 220 -10.54 -11.42 12.76
C THR A 220 -10.45 -12.08 14.13
N GLY A 221 -9.45 -11.72 14.95
CA GLY A 221 -9.33 -12.19 16.33
C GLY A 221 -10.54 -11.83 17.19
N PHE A 222 -11.02 -10.58 17.08
CA PHE A 222 -12.22 -10.12 17.78
C PHE A 222 -13.48 -10.87 17.33
N CYS A 223 -13.65 -11.09 16.03
CA CYS A 223 -14.76 -11.88 15.49
C CYS A 223 -14.78 -13.32 16.01
N VAL A 224 -13.62 -14.00 16.03
CA VAL A 224 -13.51 -15.38 16.56
C VAL A 224 -13.84 -15.41 18.05
N LEU A 225 -13.34 -14.45 18.83
CA LEU A 225 -13.64 -14.33 20.26
C LEU A 225 -15.14 -14.15 20.52
N MET A 226 -15.81 -13.29 19.74
CA MET A 226 -17.25 -13.08 19.81
C MET A 226 -18.05 -14.35 19.50
N VAL A 227 -17.64 -15.14 18.50
CA VAL A 227 -18.28 -16.43 18.18
C VAL A 227 -18.12 -17.42 19.34
N ILE A 228 -16.92 -17.52 19.94
CA ILE A 228 -16.68 -18.38 21.11
C ILE A 228 -17.60 -17.97 22.27
N ILE A 229 -17.70 -16.67 22.56
CA ILE A 229 -18.59 -16.16 23.61
C ILE A 229 -20.04 -16.55 23.33
N LEU A 230 -20.52 -16.38 22.11
CA LEU A 230 -21.90 -16.74 21.73
C LEU A 230 -22.14 -18.26 21.88
N LEU A 231 -21.18 -19.11 21.52
CA LEU A 231 -21.27 -20.55 21.72
C LEU A 231 -21.30 -20.93 23.20
N LEU A 232 -20.48 -20.27 24.03
CA LEU A 232 -20.49 -20.46 25.49
C LEU A 232 -21.83 -20.02 26.10
N LEU A 233 -22.34 -18.85 25.72
CA LEU A 233 -23.65 -18.35 26.17
C LEU A 233 -24.79 -19.27 25.73
N ALA A 234 -24.76 -19.76 24.49
CA ALA A 234 -25.71 -20.74 23.99
C ALA A 234 -25.61 -22.04 24.80
N GLY A 235 -24.40 -22.54 25.08
CA GLY A 235 -24.18 -23.72 25.92
C GLY A 235 -24.75 -23.56 27.33
N VAL A 236 -24.47 -22.42 27.98
CA VAL A 236 -25.02 -22.08 29.30
C VAL A 236 -26.54 -21.98 29.25
N PHE A 237 -27.11 -21.36 28.21
CA PHE A 237 -28.57 -21.23 28.06
C PHE A 237 -29.24 -22.59 27.83
N GLN A 238 -28.66 -23.47 27.01
CA GLN A 238 -29.14 -24.85 26.85
C GLN A 238 -29.04 -25.63 28.16
N HIS A 239 -27.96 -25.45 28.92
CA HIS A 239 -27.80 -26.08 30.22
C HIS A 239 -28.82 -25.56 31.24
N GLN A 240 -29.06 -24.24 31.30
CA GLN A 240 -30.10 -23.66 32.15
C GLN A 240 -31.49 -24.15 31.77
N LYS A 241 -31.81 -24.23 30.47
CA LYS A 241 -33.07 -24.79 29.97
C LYS A 241 -33.23 -26.26 30.36
N HIS A 242 -32.17 -27.06 30.25
CA HIS A 242 -32.16 -28.46 30.68
C HIS A 242 -32.36 -28.58 32.21
N GLN A 243 -31.68 -27.76 33.01
CA GLN A 243 -31.85 -27.67 34.46
C GLN A 243 -33.28 -27.24 34.85
N GLN A 244 -33.88 -26.29 34.14
CA GLN A 244 -35.29 -25.88 34.34
C GLN A 244 -36.28 -26.99 33.97
N THR A 245 -35.99 -27.75 32.90
CA THR A 245 -36.82 -28.88 32.47
C THR A 245 -36.77 -30.01 33.51
N ILE A 246 -35.59 -30.32 34.04
CA ILE A 246 -35.43 -31.27 35.16
C ILE A 246 -36.15 -30.76 36.41
N ARG A 247 -36.01 -29.47 36.75
CA ARG A 247 -36.64 -28.88 37.94
C ARG A 247 -38.18 -28.94 37.87
N ARG A 248 -38.78 -28.68 36.69
CA ARG A 248 -40.23 -28.86 36.48
C ARG A 248 -40.68 -30.31 36.62
N HIS A 249 -39.91 -31.28 36.10
CA HIS A 249 -40.25 -32.69 36.28
C HIS A 249 -40.16 -33.14 37.75
N ILE A 250 -39.21 -32.62 38.52
CA ILE A 250 -39.12 -32.90 39.97
C ILE A 250 -40.32 -32.30 40.72
N GLU A 251 -40.80 -31.13 40.31
CA GLU A 251 -41.94 -30.45 40.94
C GLU A 251 -43.30 -31.07 40.53
N GLU A 252 -43.43 -31.60 39.32
CA GLU A 252 -44.61 -32.41 38.92
C GLU A 252 -44.65 -33.77 39.63
N THR A 253 -43.48 -34.36 39.95
CA THR A 253 -43.39 -35.65 40.66
C THR A 253 -43.69 -35.50 42.17
N SER A 254 -43.56 -34.31 42.75
CA SER A 254 -43.86 -34.07 44.17
C SER A 254 -45.33 -33.73 44.46
N LEU A 255 -46.15 -33.47 43.44
CA LEU A 255 -47.56 -33.10 43.55
C LEU A 255 -48.55 -34.25 43.28
N THR A 256 -48.07 -35.48 43.06
CA THR A 256 -48.91 -36.69 43.05
C THR A 256 -48.83 -37.42 44.39
N PRO A 257 -49.84 -37.30 45.28
CA PRO A 257 -49.95 -38.14 46.46
C PRO A 257 -50.64 -39.44 46.06
N THR A 258 -49.90 -40.53 45.94
CA THR A 258 -50.50 -41.86 45.97
C THR A 258 -49.64 -42.76 46.83
N GLY A 259 -50.13 -43.02 48.03
CA GLY A 259 -49.45 -43.81 49.03
C GLY A 259 -49.34 -45.28 48.62
N ALA A 260 -48.23 -45.89 48.97
CA ALA A 260 -48.19 -47.22 49.55
C ALA A 260 -46.80 -47.46 50.16
N SER A 261 -46.83 -47.81 51.45
CA SER A 261 -45.84 -48.58 52.21
C SER A 261 -44.38 -48.11 52.27
N MET A 262 -44.08 -47.58 53.45
CA MET A 262 -42.77 -47.56 54.09
C MET A 262 -42.25 -49.00 54.28
N THR A 263 -41.36 -49.49 53.41
CA THR A 263 -40.31 -50.50 53.67
C THR A 263 -39.53 -50.78 52.37
N GLU A 264 -38.61 -49.89 51.97
CA GLU A 264 -37.36 -50.28 51.27
C GLU A 264 -36.36 -49.12 51.32
N TYR A 265 -35.62 -49.08 52.43
CA TYR A 265 -34.46 -48.22 52.58
C TYR A 265 -33.34 -48.69 51.64
N ALA A 266 -32.65 -47.73 51.04
CA ALA A 266 -31.20 -47.77 50.84
C ALA A 266 -30.62 -48.96 50.05
N GLN A 267 -30.82 -49.02 48.73
CA GLN A 267 -30.01 -49.94 47.89
C GLN A 267 -29.53 -49.44 46.52
N VAL A 268 -29.79 -48.20 46.09
CA VAL A 268 -29.33 -47.75 44.75
C VAL A 268 -28.23 -46.69 44.77
N THR A 269 -27.92 -46.12 45.93
CA THR A 269 -26.87 -45.08 46.06
C THR A 269 -25.45 -45.63 46.32
N HIS A 270 -25.26 -46.96 46.38
CA HIS A 270 -23.95 -47.57 46.68
C HIS A 270 -23.22 -48.21 45.50
N THR A 271 -23.82 -48.26 44.31
CA THR A 271 -23.27 -49.02 43.15
C THR A 271 -22.61 -48.16 42.07
N LEU A 272 -22.43 -46.85 42.29
CA LEU A 272 -21.74 -45.95 41.34
C LEU A 272 -20.43 -45.34 41.88
N ILE A 273 -20.04 -45.63 43.13
CA ILE A 273 -18.79 -45.10 43.73
C ILE A 273 -17.60 -46.07 43.59
N THR A 274 -17.79 -47.30 43.10
CA THR A 274 -16.74 -48.33 42.94
C THR A 274 -16.19 -48.47 41.52
N ARG A 275 -16.30 -47.46 40.67
CA ARG A 275 -15.61 -47.43 39.35
C ARG A 275 -14.52 -46.36 39.24
N SER A 276 -14.08 -45.78 40.37
CA SER A 276 -13.03 -44.76 40.44
C SER A 276 -11.70 -45.23 41.05
N LYS A 277 -11.48 -46.54 41.21
CA LYS A 277 -10.23 -47.08 41.75
C LYS A 277 -9.99 -48.46 41.11
N VAL A 278 -8.80 -48.68 40.54
CA VAL A 278 -8.42 -49.80 39.62
C VAL A 278 -8.85 -49.47 38.18
N ASP A 279 -8.05 -48.82 37.32
CA ASP A 279 -6.70 -49.18 36.89
C ASP A 279 -5.81 -47.95 36.62
N GLU A 280 -4.89 -47.70 37.54
CA GLU A 280 -3.62 -47.03 37.29
C GLU A 280 -2.55 -48.11 37.47
N SER A 281 -2.38 -48.96 36.46
CA SER A 281 -1.18 -49.81 36.28
C SER A 281 -1.11 -50.39 34.85
N SER A 282 -0.60 -49.58 33.92
CA SER A 282 0.37 -49.99 32.88
C SER A 282 0.87 -48.78 32.12
#